data_AF-X1LLF5-F1
#
_entry.id   AF-X1LLF5-F1
#
_cell.length_a   1.000
_cell.length_b   1.000
_cell.length_c   1.000
_cell.angle_alpha   90.00
_cell.angle_beta   90.00
_cell.angle_gamma   90.00
#
_symmetry.space_group_name_H-M   'P 1'
#
loop_
_entity.id
_entity.type
_entity.pdbx_description
1 polymer ?
#
loop_
_entity_poly.entity_id
_entity_poly.type
_entity_poly.pdbx_seq_one_letter_code
_entity_poly.pdbx_strand_id
1 'polypeptide(L)'
;EVVIGTGDRQVKIGGELVLRRHEHRYFNPTAIAIVIDDEMPEDKLVKWVKETEEFNYNYIGIELKLDLVAIRSTSKDPTKFEEAVKKVAEATNMPLVLWSSDVSILERGLLAVKSRRPLLYAATKDNWKDMGELALKYNCPLAVYSPDDIKTLRSIVSALKAWGVEDLALDVGDEFGGGIADTIWSHLRYPLSGEPPFRE
;
A
#
# COMPACT_ATOMS: atom_id res chain seq x y z
N GLU A 1 10.85 2.28 -7.91
CA GLU A 1 10.27 1.11 -7.20
C GLU A 1 10.05 1.49 -5.76
N VAL A 2 9.17 0.79 -5.04
CA VAL A 2 8.94 0.99 -3.60
C VAL A 2 9.08 -0.36 -2.90
N VAL A 3 9.81 -0.39 -1.78
CA VAL A 3 10.01 -1.60 -0.98
C VAL A 3 9.14 -1.54 0.27
N ILE A 4 8.39 -2.59 0.54
CA ILE A 4 7.56 -2.75 1.75
C ILE A 4 8.10 -3.92 2.55
N GLY A 5 8.33 -3.72 3.85
CA GLY A 5 8.94 -4.75 4.68
C GLY A 5 10.45 -4.66 4.78
N THR A 6 11.03 -5.68 5.42
CA THR A 6 12.47 -5.87 5.58
C THR A 6 12.82 -7.36 5.49
N GLY A 7 14.10 -7.67 5.26
CA GLY A 7 14.59 -9.05 5.21
C GLY A 7 14.05 -9.83 4.00
N ASP A 8 14.04 -11.15 4.13
CA ASP A 8 13.75 -12.06 3.01
C ASP A 8 12.29 -12.03 2.55
N ARG A 9 11.38 -11.49 3.38
CA ARG A 9 9.95 -11.37 3.07
C ARG A 9 9.56 -10.02 2.51
N GLN A 10 10.51 -9.09 2.30
CA GLN A 10 10.18 -7.79 1.72
C GLN A 10 9.57 -7.92 0.32
N VAL A 11 8.66 -7.01 0.00
CA VAL A 11 7.94 -6.97 -1.27
C VAL A 11 8.31 -5.70 -2.02
N LYS A 12 8.55 -5.82 -3.33
CA LYS A 12 8.79 -4.68 -4.22
C LYS A 12 7.57 -4.43 -5.08
N ILE A 13 7.14 -3.18 -5.16
CA ILE A 13 6.07 -2.74 -6.06
C ILE A 13 6.57 -1.66 -7.03
N GLY A 14 5.93 -1.59 -8.20
CA GLY A 14 6.29 -0.66 -9.27
C GLY A 14 7.66 -0.98 -9.89
N GLY A 15 8.35 0.03 -10.43
CA GLY A 15 9.64 -0.18 -11.12
C GLY A 15 9.52 -0.73 -12.55
N GLU A 16 8.32 -0.65 -13.13
CA GLU A 16 8.06 -1.10 -14.49
C GLU A 16 8.57 -0.10 -15.54
N LEU A 17 9.06 -0.64 -16.66
CA LEU A 17 9.65 0.16 -17.74
C LEU A 17 8.73 0.32 -18.95
N VAL A 18 7.69 -0.51 -19.04
CA VAL A 18 6.75 -0.54 -20.17
C VAL A 18 5.33 -0.55 -19.67
N LEU A 19 4.45 0.02 -20.48
CA LEU A 19 3.02 -0.07 -20.23
C LEU A 19 2.49 -1.46 -20.64
N ARG A 20 2.96 -1.99 -21.78
CA ARG A 20 2.43 -3.23 -22.37
C ARG A 20 3.46 -4.34 -22.30
N ARG A 21 3.06 -5.50 -21.75
CA ARG A 21 3.95 -6.66 -21.58
C ARG A 21 4.54 -7.26 -22.86
N HIS A 22 4.08 -6.86 -24.04
CA HIS A 22 4.65 -7.32 -25.31
C HIS A 22 5.80 -6.42 -25.79
N GLU A 23 5.91 -5.20 -25.26
CA GLU A 23 7.04 -4.30 -25.51
C GLU A 23 8.25 -4.75 -24.68
N HIS A 24 8.00 -5.20 -23.45
CA HIS A 24 9.00 -5.77 -22.54
C HIS A 24 8.30 -6.59 -21.44
N ARG A 25 9.06 -7.40 -20.69
CA ARG A 25 8.53 -8.06 -19.48
C ARG A 25 8.26 -7.07 -18.36
N TYR A 26 7.27 -7.39 -17.52
CA TYR A 26 7.15 -6.79 -16.19
C TYR A 26 8.17 -7.42 -15.24
N PHE A 27 8.64 -6.64 -14.26
CA PHE A 27 9.73 -7.04 -13.38
C PHE A 27 9.27 -7.46 -11.99
N ASN A 28 8.29 -6.75 -11.42
CA ASN A 28 7.80 -6.99 -10.08
C ASN A 28 6.35 -7.51 -10.15
N PRO A 29 6.08 -8.76 -9.70
CA PRO A 29 4.71 -9.26 -9.60
C PRO A 29 3.84 -8.35 -8.73
N THR A 30 2.56 -8.24 -9.07
CA THR A 30 1.59 -7.49 -8.25
C THR A 30 1.46 -8.14 -6.88
N ALA A 31 1.76 -7.38 -5.83
CA ALA A 31 1.61 -7.83 -4.46
C ALA A 31 0.12 -7.95 -4.06
N ILE A 32 -0.23 -9.05 -3.39
CA ILE A 32 -1.59 -9.32 -2.90
C ILE A 32 -1.60 -9.23 -1.38
N ALA A 33 -2.47 -8.37 -0.85
CA ALA A 33 -2.68 -8.19 0.58
C ALA A 33 -4.03 -8.75 1.04
N ILE A 34 -4.05 -9.40 2.21
CA ILE A 34 -5.30 -9.71 2.92
C ILE A 34 -5.60 -8.63 3.95
N VAL A 35 -6.84 -8.15 3.98
CA VAL A 35 -7.29 -7.13 4.92
C VAL A 35 -7.80 -7.79 6.20
N ILE A 36 -7.36 -7.25 7.34
CA ILE A 36 -7.77 -7.64 8.68
C ILE A 36 -8.22 -6.38 9.41
N ASP A 37 -9.41 -6.42 10.00
CA ASP A 37 -9.95 -5.31 10.78
C ASP A 37 -9.50 -5.41 12.24
N ASP A 38 -9.20 -4.28 12.88
CA ASP A 38 -8.77 -4.21 14.29
C ASP A 38 -9.88 -4.58 15.30
N GLU A 39 -11.13 -4.69 14.84
CA GLU A 39 -12.27 -5.17 15.64
C GLU A 39 -12.50 -6.68 15.54
N MET A 40 -11.72 -7.40 14.71
CA MET A 40 -11.84 -8.85 14.63
C MET A 40 -11.47 -9.49 15.97
N PRO A 41 -12.24 -10.50 16.44
CA PRO A 41 -11.86 -11.31 17.59
C PRO A 41 -10.45 -11.90 17.42
N GLU A 42 -9.65 -11.88 18.48
CA GLU A 42 -8.23 -12.26 18.45
C GLU A 42 -8.02 -13.68 17.88
N ASP A 43 -8.88 -14.63 18.25
CA ASP A 43 -8.83 -16.01 17.76
C ASP A 43 -9.02 -16.10 16.25
N LYS A 44 -9.96 -15.31 15.70
CA LYS A 44 -10.22 -15.24 14.26
C LYS A 44 -9.10 -14.53 13.52
N LEU A 45 -8.61 -13.42 14.07
CA LEU A 45 -7.50 -12.65 13.51
C LEU A 45 -6.26 -13.53 13.36
N VAL A 46 -5.83 -14.20 14.44
CA VAL A 46 -4.64 -15.06 14.41
C VAL A 46 -4.83 -16.22 13.44
N LYS A 47 -6.03 -16.80 13.40
CA LYS A 47 -6.36 -17.87 12.45
C LYS A 47 -6.20 -17.39 11.00
N TRP A 48 -6.79 -16.26 10.63
CA TRP A 48 -6.71 -15.72 9.27
C TRP A 48 -5.29 -15.35 8.85
N VAL A 49 -4.51 -14.77 9.76
CA VAL A 49 -3.09 -14.47 9.50
C VAL A 49 -2.31 -15.75 9.19
N LYS A 50 -2.51 -16.81 9.98
CA LYS A 50 -1.81 -18.09 9.76
C LYS A 50 -2.24 -18.76 8.47
N GLU A 51 -3.54 -18.79 8.18
CA GLU A 51 -4.06 -19.30 6.91
C GLU A 51 -3.50 -18.52 5.71
N THR A 52 -3.28 -17.21 5.87
CA THR A 52 -2.66 -16.34 4.86
C THR A 52 -1.18 -16.68 4.65
N GLU A 53 -0.42 -16.87 5.73
CA GLU A 53 1.00 -17.24 5.68
C GLU A 53 1.22 -18.64 5.08
N GLU A 54 0.34 -19.57 5.39
CA GLU A 54 0.40 -20.97 4.93
C GLU A 54 -0.20 -21.15 3.52
N PHE A 55 -0.89 -20.15 2.99
CA PHE A 55 -1.48 -20.22 1.66
C PHE A 55 -0.42 -20.48 0.60
N ASN A 56 -0.55 -21.63 -0.08
CA ASN A 56 0.29 -22.01 -1.19
C ASN A 56 -0.57 -22.69 -2.25
N TYR A 57 -0.47 -22.22 -3.49
CA TYR A 57 -1.12 -22.84 -4.63
C TYR A 57 -0.09 -23.10 -5.73
N ASN A 58 0.10 -24.38 -6.08
CA ASN A 58 0.98 -24.75 -7.18
C ASN A 58 0.26 -24.58 -8.52
N TYR A 59 0.73 -23.65 -9.33
CA TYR A 59 0.27 -23.42 -10.68
C TYR A 59 1.39 -23.66 -11.67
N ILE A 60 1.32 -24.78 -12.40
CA ILE A 60 2.30 -25.14 -13.45
C ILE A 60 3.75 -25.07 -12.92
N GLY A 61 4.00 -25.64 -11.73
CA GLY A 61 5.32 -25.67 -11.12
C GLY A 61 5.75 -24.36 -10.43
N ILE A 62 4.90 -23.34 -10.40
CA ILE A 62 5.11 -22.09 -9.66
C ILE A 62 4.30 -22.14 -8.37
N GLU A 63 4.93 -21.89 -7.23
CA GLU A 63 4.23 -21.68 -5.96
C GLU A 63 3.69 -20.25 -5.90
N LEU A 64 2.36 -20.10 -5.88
CA LEU A 64 1.69 -18.83 -5.62
C LEU A 64 1.42 -18.71 -4.12
N LYS A 65 1.79 -17.56 -3.55
CA LYS A 65 1.62 -17.22 -2.14
C LYS A 65 0.98 -15.84 -2.02
N LEU A 66 0.50 -15.52 -0.83
CA LEU A 66 0.07 -14.16 -0.49
C LEU A 66 1.27 -13.36 0.00
N ASP A 67 1.27 -12.06 -0.26
CA ASP A 67 2.47 -11.23 -0.10
C ASP A 67 2.43 -10.37 1.16
N LEU A 68 1.26 -9.82 1.49
CA LEU A 68 1.10 -8.77 2.50
C LEU A 68 -0.09 -9.03 3.43
N VAL A 69 -0.04 -8.44 4.63
CA VAL A 69 -1.20 -8.32 5.52
C VAL A 69 -1.49 -6.85 5.78
N ALA A 70 -2.71 -6.42 5.50
CA ALA A 70 -3.17 -5.06 5.74
C ALA A 70 -4.05 -5.01 7.00
N ILE A 71 -3.60 -4.28 8.02
CA ILE A 71 -4.37 -4.07 9.26
C ILE A 71 -5.12 -2.75 9.14
N ARG A 72 -6.45 -2.81 9.07
CA ARG A 72 -7.35 -1.68 8.90
C ARG A 72 -7.98 -1.28 10.23
N SER A 73 -7.89 0.00 10.57
CA SER A 73 -8.59 0.52 11.74
C SER A 73 -10.05 0.81 11.40
N THR A 74 -10.95 -0.06 11.88
CA THR A 74 -12.40 0.17 11.85
C THR A 74 -12.90 0.70 13.19
N SER A 75 -12.22 0.35 14.28
CA SER A 75 -12.54 0.77 15.65
C SER A 75 -12.35 2.26 15.92
N LYS A 76 -11.43 2.91 15.19
CA LYS A 76 -10.94 4.27 15.45
C LYS A 76 -10.34 4.45 16.85
N ASP A 77 -9.85 3.37 17.46
CA ASP A 77 -9.21 3.38 18.77
C ASP A 77 -7.69 3.08 18.63
N PRO A 78 -6.80 4.02 19.00
CA PRO A 78 -5.36 3.82 18.89
C PRO A 78 -4.83 2.59 19.67
N THR A 79 -5.47 2.25 20.79
CA THR A 79 -5.05 1.12 21.64
C THR A 79 -5.44 -0.20 21.01
N LYS A 80 -6.69 -0.33 20.54
CA LYS A 80 -7.14 -1.53 19.82
C LYS A 80 -6.35 -1.76 18.55
N PHE A 81 -6.08 -0.70 17.79
CA PHE A 81 -5.27 -0.79 16.59
C PHE A 81 -3.84 -1.27 16.89
N GLU A 82 -3.19 -0.72 17.91
CA GLU A 82 -1.87 -1.19 18.33
C GLU A 82 -1.86 -2.66 18.74
N GLU A 83 -2.87 -3.09 19.52
CA GLU A 83 -3.01 -4.49 19.94
C GLU A 83 -3.17 -5.42 18.73
N ALA A 84 -4.06 -5.08 17.80
CA ALA A 84 -4.24 -5.84 16.56
C ALA A 84 -2.94 -5.91 15.75
N VAL A 85 -2.24 -4.79 15.58
CA VAL A 85 -0.95 -4.74 14.86
C VAL A 85 0.10 -5.64 15.53
N LYS A 86 0.22 -5.61 16.86
CA LYS A 86 1.14 -6.51 17.59
C LYS A 86 0.78 -7.97 17.39
N LYS A 87 -0.50 -8.33 17.50
CA LYS A 87 -0.97 -9.71 17.33
C LYS A 87 -0.72 -10.23 15.92
N VAL A 88 -1.00 -9.43 14.89
CA VAL A 88 -0.62 -9.78 13.52
C VAL A 88 0.89 -9.94 13.42
N ALA A 89 1.67 -9.00 13.96
CA ALA A 89 3.12 -9.05 13.87
C ALA A 89 3.76 -10.26 14.58
N GLU A 90 3.17 -10.75 15.66
CA GLU A 90 3.57 -11.98 16.35
C GLU A 90 3.23 -13.25 15.55
N ALA A 91 2.17 -13.20 14.75
CA ALA A 91 1.66 -14.35 14.00
C ALA A 91 2.28 -14.53 12.60
N THR A 92 2.88 -13.50 12.01
CA THR A 92 3.46 -13.55 10.66
C THR A 92 4.72 -12.69 10.50
N ASN A 93 5.61 -13.10 9.59
CA ASN A 93 6.76 -12.31 9.11
C ASN A 93 6.48 -11.57 7.80
N MET A 94 5.27 -11.66 7.23
CA MET A 94 4.87 -10.93 6.03
C MET A 94 4.97 -9.42 6.23
N PRO A 95 5.33 -8.63 5.20
CA PRO A 95 5.26 -7.19 5.32
C PRO A 95 3.83 -6.72 5.57
N LEU A 96 3.74 -5.61 6.31
CA LEU A 96 2.47 -5.10 6.80
C LEU A 96 2.09 -3.82 6.06
N VAL A 97 0.79 -3.63 5.88
CA VAL A 97 0.18 -2.34 5.56
C VAL A 97 -0.59 -1.89 6.79
N LEU A 98 -0.30 -0.70 7.29
CA LEU A 98 -1.08 -0.07 8.36
C LEU A 98 -2.09 0.86 7.70
N TRP A 99 -3.37 0.61 7.91
CA TRP A 99 -4.45 1.27 7.20
C TRP A 99 -5.32 2.09 8.16
N SER A 100 -5.08 3.39 8.19
CA SER A 100 -5.91 4.41 8.85
C SER A 100 -5.68 5.80 8.23
N SER A 101 -6.73 6.60 8.14
CA SER A 101 -6.61 8.02 7.79
C SER A 101 -6.27 8.91 9.00
N ASP A 102 -6.30 8.36 10.22
CA ASP A 102 -5.96 9.07 11.45
C ASP A 102 -4.48 8.83 11.80
N VAL A 103 -3.71 9.91 11.79
CA VAL A 103 -2.25 9.92 12.03
C VAL A 103 -1.92 9.38 13.42
N SER A 104 -2.73 9.69 14.44
CA SER A 104 -2.47 9.29 15.82
C SER A 104 -2.64 7.78 16.02
N ILE A 105 -3.68 7.21 15.41
CA ILE A 105 -3.91 5.76 15.37
C ILE A 105 -2.77 5.07 14.63
N LEU A 106 -2.43 5.60 13.46
CA LEU A 106 -1.41 5.02 12.60
C LEU A 106 -0.03 5.04 13.27
N GLU A 107 0.37 6.15 13.91
CA GLU A 107 1.62 6.25 14.66
C GLU A 107 1.64 5.25 15.82
N ARG A 108 0.52 5.08 16.54
CA ARG A 108 0.45 4.13 17.67
C ARG A 108 0.70 2.69 17.22
N GLY A 109 0.08 2.27 16.12
CA GLY A 109 0.34 0.96 15.50
C GLY A 109 1.76 0.85 14.96
N LEU A 110 2.25 1.89 14.27
CA LEU A 110 3.59 1.92 13.70
C LEU A 110 4.69 1.75 14.75
N LEU A 111 4.55 2.38 15.92
CA LEU A 111 5.52 2.25 17.01
C LEU A 111 5.74 0.79 17.44
N ALA A 112 4.74 -0.08 17.31
CA ALA A 112 4.85 -1.50 17.61
C ALA A 112 5.65 -2.29 16.57
N VAL A 113 5.72 -1.80 15.32
CA VAL A 113 6.29 -2.55 14.17
C VAL A 113 7.25 -1.72 13.32
N LYS A 114 7.77 -0.60 13.82
CA LYS A 114 8.61 0.34 13.06
C LYS A 114 9.82 -0.32 12.40
N SER A 115 10.43 -1.32 13.04
CA SER A 115 11.57 -2.06 12.47
C SER A 115 11.20 -2.91 11.25
N ARG A 116 9.92 -3.23 11.09
CA ARG A 116 9.39 -4.00 9.95
C ARG A 116 9.12 -3.15 8.73
N ARG A 117 9.24 -1.81 8.83
CA ARG A 117 9.08 -0.87 7.72
C ARG A 117 7.77 -1.08 6.91
N PRO A 118 6.60 -0.99 7.58
CA PRO A 118 5.31 -1.22 6.93
C PRO A 118 4.95 -0.09 5.93
N LEU A 119 4.01 -0.38 5.01
CA LEU A 119 3.36 0.65 4.21
C LEU A 119 2.34 1.40 5.05
N LEU A 120 2.46 2.73 5.10
CA LEU A 120 1.50 3.62 5.73
C LEU A 120 0.39 3.97 4.74
N TYR A 121 -0.85 3.63 5.06
CA TYR A 121 -2.01 3.92 4.23
C TYR A 121 -3.03 4.74 5.03
N ALA A 122 -3.38 5.98 4.67
CA ALA A 122 -2.88 6.76 3.53
C ALA A 122 -2.92 8.28 3.76
N ALA A 123 -2.00 8.98 3.09
CA ALA A 123 -2.00 10.43 2.97
C ALA A 123 -3.11 10.91 2.02
N THR A 124 -3.91 11.86 2.46
CA THR A 124 -5.01 12.50 1.74
C THR A 124 -4.80 14.00 1.66
N LYS A 125 -5.68 14.72 0.95
CA LYS A 125 -5.63 16.18 0.88
C LYS A 125 -5.65 16.87 2.25
N ASP A 126 -6.25 16.24 3.25
CA ASP A 126 -6.50 16.82 4.57
C ASP A 126 -5.38 16.54 5.57
N ASN A 127 -4.60 15.46 5.39
CA ASN A 127 -3.60 15.00 6.37
C ASN A 127 -2.18 14.76 5.78
N TRP A 128 -1.93 15.08 4.51
CA TRP A 128 -0.68 14.68 3.82
C TRP A 128 0.59 15.20 4.50
N LYS A 129 0.56 16.38 5.14
CA LYS A 129 1.72 16.94 5.84
C LYS A 129 2.13 16.05 7.01
N ASP A 130 1.17 15.80 7.90
CA ASP A 130 1.38 15.00 9.11
C ASP A 130 1.76 13.55 8.76
N MET A 131 1.12 12.98 7.72
CA MET A 131 1.48 11.66 7.20
C MET A 131 2.88 11.62 6.59
N GLY A 132 3.28 12.68 5.88
CA GLY A 132 4.62 12.83 5.32
C GLY A 132 5.69 12.93 6.42
N GLU A 133 5.44 13.71 7.46
CA GLU A 133 6.33 13.80 8.64
C GLU A 133 6.47 12.44 9.33
N LEU A 134 5.36 11.71 9.49
CA LEU A 134 5.36 10.37 10.07
C LEU A 134 6.19 9.39 9.23
N ALA A 135 6.01 9.39 7.91
CA ALA A 135 6.75 8.56 6.97
C ALA A 135 8.27 8.84 7.01
N LEU A 136 8.67 10.12 7.04
CA LEU A 136 10.09 10.51 7.16
C LEU A 136 10.68 10.10 8.51
N LYS A 137 9.96 10.40 9.60
CA LYS A 137 10.41 10.13 10.98
C LYS A 137 10.75 8.65 11.20
N TYR A 138 9.99 7.75 10.59
CA TYR A 138 10.16 6.31 10.75
C TYR A 138 10.67 5.59 9.49
N ASN A 139 11.08 6.33 8.44
CA ASN A 139 11.59 5.80 7.18
C ASN A 139 10.68 4.71 6.55
N CYS A 140 9.37 4.97 6.52
CA CYS A 140 8.37 4.03 6.02
C CYS A 140 7.80 4.48 4.66
N PRO A 141 7.50 3.55 3.74
CA PRO A 141 6.77 3.87 2.52
C PRO A 141 5.36 4.41 2.84
N LEU A 142 4.86 5.32 2.02
CA LEU A 142 3.58 6.01 2.21
C LEU A 142 2.70 5.90 0.98
N ALA A 143 1.46 5.45 1.17
CA ALA A 143 0.43 5.50 0.14
C ALA A 143 -0.25 6.87 0.13
N VAL A 144 -0.53 7.40 -1.07
CA VAL A 144 -1.28 8.63 -1.28
C VAL A 144 -2.63 8.27 -1.89
N TYR A 145 -3.70 8.68 -1.23
CA TYR A 145 -5.08 8.39 -1.60
C TYR A 145 -5.80 9.67 -2.02
N SER A 146 -6.34 9.67 -3.24
CA SER A 146 -7.15 10.77 -3.77
C SER A 146 -8.17 10.22 -4.76
N PRO A 147 -9.40 9.89 -4.30
CA PRO A 147 -10.42 9.25 -5.11
C PRO A 147 -10.87 10.17 -6.24
N ASP A 148 -10.87 9.65 -7.47
CA ASP A 148 -11.34 10.34 -8.69
C ASP A 148 -10.71 11.72 -8.97
N ASP A 149 -9.61 12.06 -8.30
CA ASP A 149 -8.95 13.36 -8.41
C ASP A 149 -7.44 13.23 -8.58
N ILE A 150 -7.05 12.96 -9.82
CA ILE A 150 -5.64 12.85 -10.23
C ILE A 150 -4.87 14.17 -10.05
N LYS A 151 -5.54 15.32 -10.14
CA LYS A 151 -4.87 16.62 -9.98
C LYS A 151 -4.45 16.83 -8.53
N THR A 152 -5.33 16.50 -7.60
CA THR A 152 -5.02 16.51 -6.16
C THR A 152 -3.97 15.45 -5.84
N LEU A 153 -4.10 14.22 -6.36
CA LEU A 153 -3.09 13.16 -6.19
C LEU A 153 -1.69 13.65 -6.59
N ARG A 154 -1.55 14.21 -7.79
CA ARG A 154 -0.28 14.75 -8.30
C ARG A 154 0.28 15.87 -7.42
N SER A 155 -0.60 16.74 -6.92
CA SER A 155 -0.20 17.87 -6.08
C SER A 155 0.36 17.39 -4.74
N ILE A 156 -0.30 16.42 -4.10
CA ILE A 156 0.16 15.81 -2.85
C ILE A 156 1.50 15.09 -3.06
N VAL A 157 1.60 14.25 -4.10
CA VAL A 157 2.84 13.52 -4.44
C VAL A 157 4.00 14.49 -4.68
N SER A 158 3.78 15.58 -5.40
CA SER A 158 4.82 16.58 -5.67
C SER A 158 5.29 17.26 -4.38
N ALA A 159 4.35 17.59 -3.49
CA ALA A 159 4.66 18.19 -2.19
C ALA A 159 5.45 17.22 -1.28
N LEU A 160 5.02 15.96 -1.20
CA LEU A 160 5.69 14.91 -0.42
C LEU A 160 7.12 14.64 -0.92
N LYS A 161 7.31 14.59 -2.25
CA LYS A 161 8.66 14.47 -2.85
C LYS A 161 9.53 15.68 -2.54
N ALA A 162 8.98 16.89 -2.62
CA ALA A 162 9.72 18.11 -2.24
C ALA A 162 10.12 18.13 -0.76
N TRP A 163 9.38 17.42 0.10
CA TRP A 163 9.70 17.21 1.51
C TRP A 163 10.66 16.04 1.76
N GLY A 164 11.03 15.28 0.72
CA GLY A 164 11.99 14.17 0.80
C GLY A 164 11.36 12.79 0.99
N VAL A 165 10.03 12.66 0.89
CA VAL A 165 9.38 11.33 0.89
C VAL A 165 9.48 10.72 -0.50
N GLU A 166 10.37 9.74 -0.66
CA GLU A 166 10.65 9.11 -1.96
C GLU A 166 9.76 7.88 -2.22
N ASP A 167 9.55 7.06 -1.19
CA ASP A 167 8.82 5.80 -1.27
C ASP A 167 7.30 6.02 -1.23
N LEU A 168 6.73 6.34 -2.38
CA LEU A 168 5.30 6.66 -2.53
C LEU A 168 4.56 5.60 -3.35
N ALA A 169 3.49 5.05 -2.78
CA ALA A 169 2.48 4.27 -3.49
C ALA A 169 1.27 5.16 -3.82
N LEU A 170 0.56 4.88 -4.91
CA LEU A 170 -0.56 5.71 -5.38
C LEU A 170 -1.86 4.91 -5.35
N ASP A 171 -2.87 5.51 -4.73
CA ASP A 171 -4.25 5.04 -4.79
C ASP A 171 -5.16 6.15 -5.34
N VAL A 172 -5.79 5.84 -6.46
CA VAL A 172 -6.70 6.71 -7.21
C VAL A 172 -8.15 6.56 -6.76
N GLY A 173 -8.42 5.68 -5.78
CA GLY A 173 -9.70 5.48 -5.12
C GLY A 173 -10.81 4.95 -6.00
N ASP A 174 -10.56 3.83 -6.68
CA ASP A 174 -11.55 3.19 -7.53
C ASP A 174 -12.41 2.14 -6.82
N GLU A 175 -13.67 2.02 -7.24
CA GLU A 175 -14.56 0.92 -6.91
C GLU A 175 -14.37 -0.23 -7.91
N PHE A 176 -14.23 -1.47 -7.43
CA PHE A 176 -14.09 -2.65 -8.29
C PHE A 176 -15.25 -2.73 -9.32
N GLY A 177 -14.98 -2.48 -10.61
CA GLY A 177 -15.99 -2.66 -11.66
C GLY A 177 -15.78 -1.92 -12.98
N GLY A 178 -14.88 -0.94 -13.06
CA GLY A 178 -14.61 -0.25 -14.34
C GLY A 178 -13.67 0.97 -14.27
N GLY A 179 -13.53 1.62 -13.12
CA GLY A 179 -12.77 2.88 -13.04
C GLY A 179 -11.25 2.72 -13.07
N ILE A 180 -10.67 1.54 -12.80
CA ILE A 180 -9.21 1.33 -12.89
C ILE A 180 -8.79 1.48 -14.35
N ALA A 181 -9.56 0.87 -15.26
CA ALA A 181 -9.29 0.99 -16.69
C ALA A 181 -9.42 2.45 -17.11
N ASP A 182 -10.54 3.12 -16.78
CA ASP A 182 -10.76 4.52 -17.16
C ASP A 182 -9.71 5.46 -16.55
N THR A 183 -9.27 5.19 -15.33
CA THR A 183 -8.21 5.96 -14.66
C THR A 183 -6.87 5.78 -15.36
N ILE A 184 -6.47 4.55 -15.68
CA ILE A 184 -5.24 4.27 -16.45
C ILE A 184 -5.33 4.92 -17.84
N TRP A 185 -6.45 4.79 -18.53
CA TRP A 185 -6.63 5.32 -19.88
C TRP A 185 -6.73 6.85 -19.92
N SER A 186 -7.31 7.48 -18.91
CA SER A 186 -7.37 8.95 -18.80
C SER A 186 -5.97 9.56 -18.75
N HIS A 187 -5.01 8.87 -18.12
CA HIS A 187 -3.62 9.29 -18.04
C HIS A 187 -2.89 9.13 -19.40
N LEU A 188 -3.18 8.08 -20.15
CA LEU A 188 -2.57 7.83 -21.47
C LEU A 188 -3.06 8.80 -22.56
N ARG A 189 -4.21 9.45 -22.36
CA ARG A 189 -4.70 10.52 -23.26
C ARG A 189 -4.02 11.88 -23.03
N TYR A 190 -3.27 12.04 -21.94
CA TYR A 190 -2.52 13.27 -21.66
C TYR A 190 -1.05 12.92 -21.41
N PRO A 191 -0.24 12.70 -22.46
CA PRO A 191 1.15 12.34 -22.27
C PRO A 191 1.89 13.49 -21.56
N LEU A 192 2.75 13.10 -20.63
CA LEU A 192 3.60 13.99 -19.82
C LEU A 192 4.55 14.87 -20.67
N SER A 193 4.67 14.58 -21.96
CA SER A 193 5.52 15.27 -22.95
C SER A 193 4.85 16.45 -23.67
N GLY A 194 3.56 16.72 -23.44
CA GLY A 194 2.83 17.75 -24.21
C GLY A 194 2.57 17.35 -25.68
N GLU A 195 2.79 16.09 -26.02
CA GLU A 195 2.38 15.53 -27.31
C GLU A 195 0.86 15.32 -27.34
N PRO A 196 0.22 15.41 -28.51
CA PRO A 196 -1.22 15.18 -28.62
C PRO A 196 -1.58 13.73 -28.24
N PRO A 197 -2.78 13.48 -27.67
CA PRO A 197 -3.27 12.12 -27.45
C PRO A 197 -3.16 11.29 -28.73
N PHE A 198 -2.67 10.05 -28.59
CA PHE A 198 -2.72 9.08 -29.66
C PHE A 198 -4.19 8.89 -30.09
N ARG A 199 -4.49 9.26 -31.34
CA ARG A 199 -5.79 8.96 -31.96
C ARG A 199 -5.84 7.47 -32.28
N GLU A 200 -7.03 6.89 -32.08
CA GLU A 200 -7.40 5.51 -32.46
C GLU A 200 -6.97 5.15 -33.90
#